data_AF-A0A0D2KAV8-F1
#
_entry.id   AF-A0A0D2KAV8-F1
#
_cell.length_a   1.000
_cell.length_b   1.000
_cell.length_c   1.000
_cell.angle_alpha   90.00
_cell.angle_beta   90.00
_cell.angle_gamma   90.00
#
_symmetry.space_group_name_H-M   'P 1'
#
loop_
_entity.id
_entity.type
_entity.pdbx_description
1 polymer ?
#
loop_
_entity_poly.entity_id
_entity_poly.type
_entity_poly.pdbx_seq_one_letter_code
_entity_poly.pdbx_strand_id
1 'polypeptide(L)'
;MLSLKQTQTVAKATGVRSVAPRVRGAVRCNASLQQAARKAAAAVAAAPVLLASSPAFAIVDERLNGDGTGLPFGVNDPVLGWVIVGVAGLVWSLYFAAQKDFGNFEDDESGLGL
;
A
#
# COMPACT_ATOMS: atom_id res chain seq x y z
N MET A 1 25.29 -8.89 34.06
CA MET A 1 25.35 -7.64 33.28
C MET A 1 24.06 -7.54 32.48
N LEU A 2 23.05 -6.89 33.07
CA LEU A 2 22.48 -5.58 32.65
C LEU A 2 21.26 -5.76 31.73
N SER A 3 20.11 -5.99 32.38
CA SER A 3 18.77 -5.89 31.78
C SER A 3 18.27 -4.46 31.96
N LEU A 4 17.98 -3.77 30.85
CA LEU A 4 17.53 -2.38 30.81
C LEU A 4 16.03 -2.29 31.13
N LYS A 5 15.73 -1.42 32.08
CA LYS A 5 14.42 -1.17 32.68
C LYS A 5 13.46 -0.52 31.69
N GLN A 6 12.27 -1.11 31.58
CA GLN A 6 11.15 -0.61 30.80
C GLN A 6 10.37 0.44 31.61
N THR A 7 10.13 1.59 30.97
CA THR A 7 9.46 2.78 31.50
C THR A 7 7.98 2.51 31.80
N GLN A 8 7.52 2.91 32.99
CA GLN A 8 6.11 2.88 33.38
C GLN A 8 5.51 4.29 33.40
N THR A 9 4.31 4.44 32.82
CA THR A 9 3.47 5.63 32.95
C THR A 9 2.14 5.27 33.63
N VAL A 10 2.12 5.60 34.92
CA VAL A 10 1.02 5.99 35.83
C VAL A 10 -0.43 5.75 35.36
N ALA A 11 -1.08 4.77 36.00
CA ALA A 11 -2.53 4.62 36.02
C ALA A 11 -3.17 5.61 37.02
N LYS A 12 -4.10 6.44 36.56
CA LYS A 12 -4.87 7.39 37.38
C LYS A 12 -6.19 6.76 37.83
N ALA A 13 -6.18 6.32 39.09
CA ALA A 13 -7.23 6.42 40.12
C ALA A 13 -8.73 6.37 39.74
N THR A 14 -9.41 5.35 40.31
CA THR A 14 -10.61 5.45 41.19
C THR A 14 -11.82 6.23 40.67
N GLY A 15 -13.05 5.74 40.59
CA GLY A 15 -13.72 4.51 40.99
C GLY A 15 -15.23 4.81 40.98
N VAL A 16 -16.08 3.89 40.50
CA VAL A 16 -17.53 3.98 40.67
C VAL A 16 -18.05 2.58 41.01
N ARG A 17 -18.66 2.44 42.19
CA ARG A 17 -19.35 1.25 42.65
C ARG A 17 -20.43 0.87 41.61
N SER A 18 -20.37 -0.34 41.07
CA SER A 18 -21.44 -0.88 40.23
C SER A 18 -22.66 -1.17 41.09
N VAL A 19 -23.73 -0.40 40.91
CA VAL A 19 -25.07 -0.80 41.38
C VAL A 19 -25.64 -1.73 40.30
N ALA A 20 -25.92 -2.98 40.66
CA ALA A 20 -26.56 -3.93 39.75
C ALA A 20 -27.99 -3.46 39.41
N PRO A 21 -28.37 -3.32 38.12
CA PRO A 21 -29.75 -3.04 37.79
C PRO A 21 -30.59 -4.31 37.99
N ARG A 22 -31.71 -4.15 38.72
CA ARG A 22 -32.73 -5.19 38.90
C ARG A 22 -33.36 -5.49 37.54
N VAL A 23 -33.12 -6.68 37.00
CA VAL A 23 -33.58 -7.10 35.67
C VAL A 23 -35.11 -7.13 35.63
N ARG A 24 -35.72 -6.14 34.97
CA ARG A 24 -37.08 -6.26 34.42
C ARG A 24 -36.95 -6.37 32.92
N GLY A 25 -37.31 -7.54 32.37
CA GLY A 25 -37.53 -7.80 30.95
C GLY A 25 -36.43 -7.31 30.01
N ALA A 26 -35.42 -8.14 29.76
CA ALA A 26 -34.43 -7.87 28.71
C ALA A 26 -35.10 -7.94 27.32
N VAL A 27 -35.55 -6.80 26.80
CA VAL A 27 -35.96 -6.69 25.40
C VAL A 27 -34.70 -6.81 24.53
N ARG A 28 -34.56 -7.92 23.82
CA ARG A 28 -33.49 -8.13 22.85
C ARG A 28 -33.83 -7.36 21.57
N CYS A 29 -32.98 -6.43 21.18
CA CYS A 29 -33.11 -5.74 19.90
C CYS A 29 -32.73 -6.70 18.76
N ASN A 30 -33.73 -7.28 18.09
CA ASN A 30 -33.56 -8.18 16.94
C ASN A 30 -33.12 -7.44 15.65
N ALA A 31 -33.14 -6.10 15.66
CA ALA A 31 -32.75 -5.26 14.54
C ALA A 31 -31.28 -5.44 14.16
N SER A 32 -30.38 -5.65 15.14
CA SER A 32 -28.95 -5.86 14.85
C SER A 32 -28.69 -7.18 14.13
N LEU A 33 -29.45 -8.23 14.48
CA LEU A 33 -29.35 -9.56 13.86
C LEU A 33 -29.93 -9.55 12.44
N GLN A 34 -31.05 -8.84 12.23
CA GLN A 34 -31.57 -8.59 10.88
C GLN A 34 -30.64 -7.71 10.05
N GLN A 35 -29.95 -6.73 10.64
CA GLN A 35 -29.02 -5.87 9.92
C GLN A 35 -27.71 -6.60 9.56
N ALA A 36 -27.25 -7.52 10.41
CA ALA A 36 -26.16 -8.45 10.11
C ALA A 36 -26.56 -9.45 9.00
N ALA A 37 -27.77 -10.02 9.08
CA ALA A 37 -28.29 -10.91 8.04
C ALA A 37 -28.52 -10.21 6.70
N ARG A 38 -29.01 -8.95 6.69
CA ARG A 38 -29.15 -8.12 5.48
C ARG A 38 -27.80 -7.74 4.87
N LYS A 39 -26.80 -7.44 5.70
CA LYS A 39 -25.42 -7.18 5.23
C LYS A 39 -24.76 -8.45 4.67
N ALA A 40 -24.97 -9.60 5.31
CA ALA A 40 -24.48 -10.88 4.80
C ALA A 40 -25.20 -11.30 3.51
N ALA A 41 -26.52 -11.11 3.43
CA ALA A 41 -27.29 -11.37 2.22
C ALA A 41 -26.91 -10.42 1.07
N ALA A 42 -26.59 -9.16 1.35
CA ALA A 42 -26.09 -8.22 0.35
C ALA A 42 -24.69 -8.61 -0.18
N ALA A 43 -23.82 -9.14 0.69
CA ALA A 43 -22.51 -9.64 0.28
C ALA A 43 -22.61 -10.91 -0.59
N VAL A 44 -23.57 -11.80 -0.30
CA VAL A 44 -23.82 -13.01 -1.11
C VAL A 44 -24.56 -12.70 -2.40
N ALA A 45 -25.46 -11.70 -2.41
CA ALA A 45 -26.17 -11.25 -3.61
C ALA A 45 -25.29 -10.40 -4.55
N ALA A 46 -24.18 -9.83 -4.06
CA ALA A 46 -23.20 -9.14 -4.89
C ALA A 46 -22.22 -10.10 -5.59
N ALA A 47 -22.06 -11.34 -5.10
CA ALA A 47 -21.16 -12.31 -5.72
C ALA A 47 -21.52 -12.68 -7.18
N PRO A 48 -22.80 -12.85 -7.57
CA PRO A 48 -23.19 -13.05 -8.96
C PRO A 48 -22.99 -11.82 -9.83
N VAL A 49 -23.11 -10.60 -9.29
CA VAL A 49 -22.85 -9.35 -10.03
C VAL A 49 -21.36 -9.18 -10.30
N LEU A 50 -20.49 -9.61 -9.37
CA LEU A 50 -19.04 -9.63 -9.56
C LEU A 50 -18.59 -10.72 -10.55
N LEU A 51 -19.35 -11.80 -10.71
CA LEU A 51 -19.13 -12.83 -11.74
C LEU A 51 -19.75 -12.44 -13.10
N ALA A 52 -20.85 -11.69 -13.09
CA ALA A 52 -21.51 -11.13 -14.28
C ALA A 52 -20.82 -9.87 -14.81
N SER A 53 -19.93 -9.24 -14.02
CA SER A 53 -18.98 -8.23 -14.51
C SER A 53 -17.79 -8.87 -15.24
N SER A 54 -17.97 -10.06 -15.81
CA SER A 54 -17.06 -10.58 -16.82
C SER A 54 -17.05 -9.55 -17.95
N PRO A 55 -15.91 -8.93 -18.28
CA PRO A 55 -15.85 -7.89 -19.29
C PRO A 55 -16.47 -8.45 -20.57
N ALA A 56 -17.57 -7.84 -21.01
CA ALA A 56 -18.20 -8.18 -22.27
C ALA A 56 -17.14 -8.08 -23.37
N PHE A 57 -16.80 -9.23 -23.95
CA PHE A 57 -15.83 -9.46 -25.01
C PHE A 57 -16.30 -8.77 -26.30
N ALA A 58 -16.26 -7.44 -26.31
CA ALA A 58 -16.77 -6.58 -27.38
C ALA A 58 -15.65 -5.73 -28.02
N ILE A 59 -14.39 -6.11 -27.81
CA ILE A 59 -13.22 -5.65 -28.57
C ILE A 59 -12.48 -6.91 -28.98
N VAL A 60 -12.25 -7.06 -30.28
CA VAL A 60 -11.77 -8.29 -30.92
C VAL A 60 -10.39 -8.76 -30.40
N ASP A 61 -9.66 -7.91 -29.66
CA ASP A 61 -8.36 -8.20 -29.05
C ASP A 61 -8.20 -7.61 -27.64
N GLU A 62 -7.44 -8.32 -26.80
CA GLU A 62 -6.90 -7.78 -25.54
C GLU A 62 -5.77 -6.80 -25.87
N ARG A 63 -5.93 -5.54 -25.51
CA ARG A 63 -4.99 -4.47 -25.83
C ARG A 63 -4.51 -3.81 -24.54
N LEU A 64 -3.27 -3.35 -24.53
CA LEU A 64 -2.62 -2.82 -23.33
C LEU A 64 -3.22 -1.49 -22.84
N ASN A 65 -4.00 -0.80 -23.69
CA ASN A 65 -4.76 0.43 -23.39
C ASN A 65 -3.94 1.52 -22.66
N GLY A 66 -2.66 1.67 -23.01
CA GLY A 66 -1.78 2.69 -22.42
C GLY A 66 -1.86 4.06 -23.09
N ASP A 67 -2.55 4.20 -24.22
CA ASP A 67 -2.68 5.46 -24.96
C ASP A 67 -3.56 6.48 -24.22
N GLY A 68 -3.13 7.75 -24.19
CA GLY A 68 -3.88 8.83 -23.53
C GLY A 68 -3.96 8.77 -22.00
N THR A 69 -3.38 7.75 -21.36
CA THR A 69 -3.45 7.53 -19.89
C THR A 69 -2.52 8.42 -19.07
N GLY A 70 -1.54 9.06 -19.71
CA GLY A 70 -0.58 9.95 -19.03
C GLY A 70 0.34 9.23 -18.04
N LEU A 71 0.56 7.92 -18.20
CA LEU A 71 1.39 7.13 -17.31
C LEU A 71 2.86 7.65 -17.29
N PRO A 72 3.46 7.80 -16.09
CA PRO A 72 4.82 8.30 -15.96
C PRO A 72 5.80 7.34 -16.64
N PHE A 73 6.63 7.87 -17.54
CA PHE A 73 7.56 7.11 -18.37
C PHE A 73 6.92 5.97 -19.20
N GLY A 74 5.59 5.97 -19.36
CA GLY A 74 4.87 4.89 -20.04
C GLY A 74 4.85 3.56 -19.26
N VAL A 75 5.12 3.57 -17.96
CA VAL A 75 5.19 2.36 -17.13
C VAL A 75 3.78 1.91 -16.73
N ASN A 76 3.28 0.87 -17.40
CA ASN A 76 1.97 0.26 -17.12
C ASN A 76 2.05 -1.00 -16.25
N ASP A 77 3.25 -1.55 -16.04
CA ASP A 77 3.55 -2.70 -15.19
C ASP A 77 4.78 -2.39 -14.31
N PRO A 78 4.78 -2.75 -13.01
CA PRO A 78 5.93 -2.51 -12.13
C PRO A 78 7.26 -3.08 -12.64
N VAL A 79 7.23 -4.19 -13.40
CA VAL A 79 8.44 -4.78 -14.01
C VAL A 79 9.09 -3.80 -15.00
N LEU A 80 8.30 -3.02 -15.77
CA LEU A 80 8.86 -2.03 -16.70
C LEU A 80 9.62 -0.94 -15.95
N GLY A 81 9.15 -0.53 -14.77
CA GLY A 81 9.88 0.40 -13.90
C GLY A 81 11.24 -0.17 -13.46
N TRP A 82 11.28 -1.45 -13.11
CA TRP A 82 12.53 -2.14 -12.76
C TRP A 82 13.48 -2.29 -13.93
N VAL A 83 12.98 -2.44 -15.16
CA VAL A 83 13.82 -2.44 -16.36
C VAL A 83 14.49 -1.06 -16.55
N ILE A 84 13.73 0.03 -16.39
CA ILE A 84 14.27 1.39 -16.52
C ILE A 84 15.38 1.62 -15.47
N VAL A 85 15.09 1.35 -14.19
CA VAL A 85 16.06 1.50 -13.10
C VAL A 85 17.24 0.55 -13.26
N GLY A 86 16.98 -0.68 -13.69
CA GLY A 86 17.99 -1.73 -13.86
C GLY A 86 18.98 -1.39 -14.96
N VAL A 87 18.52 -0.95 -16.13
CA VAL A 87 19.41 -0.59 -17.25
C VAL A 87 20.15 0.70 -16.96
N ALA A 88 19.46 1.75 -16.49
CA ALA A 88 20.12 3.01 -16.14
C ALA A 88 21.14 2.82 -15.01
N GLY A 89 20.77 2.06 -13.98
CA GLY A 89 21.65 1.71 -12.87
C GLY A 89 22.82 0.83 -13.29
N LEU A 90 22.64 -0.10 -14.22
CA LEU A 90 23.71 -0.94 -14.74
C LEU A 90 24.74 -0.10 -15.51
N VAL A 91 24.28 0.74 -16.45
CA VAL A 91 25.19 1.63 -17.20
C VAL A 91 25.91 2.59 -16.25
N TRP A 92 25.19 3.18 -15.30
CA TRP A 92 25.77 4.03 -14.26
C TRP A 92 26.79 3.29 -13.41
N SER A 93 26.53 2.04 -13.01
CA SER A 93 27.45 1.25 -12.19
C SER A 93 28.76 0.94 -12.92
N LEU A 94 28.68 0.63 -14.23
CA LEU A 94 29.85 0.40 -15.07
C LEU A 94 30.66 1.69 -15.25
N TYR A 95 29.97 2.81 -15.50
CA TYR A 95 30.60 4.13 -15.56
C TYR A 95 31.28 4.49 -14.24
N PHE A 96 30.59 4.30 -13.11
CA PHE A 96 31.12 4.58 -11.78
C PHE A 96 32.31 3.69 -11.43
N ALA A 97 32.28 2.41 -11.80
CA ALA A 97 33.43 1.51 -11.61
C ALA A 97 34.64 1.94 -12.46
N ALA A 98 34.40 2.51 -13.65
CA ALA A 98 35.44 3.02 -14.53
C ALA A 98 35.99 4.40 -14.12
N GLN A 99 35.33 5.12 -13.21
CA GLN A 99 35.73 6.49 -12.80
C GLN A 99 37.17 6.60 -12.30
N LYS A 100 37.71 5.53 -11.69
CA LYS A 100 39.11 5.49 -11.26
C LYS A 100 40.11 5.76 -12.39
N ASP A 101 39.74 5.53 -13.65
CA ASP A 101 40.62 5.67 -14.81
C ASP A 101 40.44 7.04 -15.52
N PHE A 102 39.46 7.87 -15.11
CA PHE A 102 39.16 9.15 -15.75
C PHE A 102 39.92 10.36 -15.16
N GLY A 103 40.69 10.16 -14.08
CA GLY A 103 41.40 11.23 -13.38
C GLY A 103 40.66 11.69 -12.12
N ASN A 104 41.43 12.08 -11.09
CA ASN A 104 40.89 12.51 -9.81
C ASN A 104 40.76 14.04 -9.79
N PHE A 105 39.58 14.55 -10.13
CA PHE A 105 39.30 15.98 -10.25
C PHE A 105 38.65 16.53 -8.96
N GLU A 106 39.34 16.35 -7.83
CA GLU A 106 38.85 16.79 -6.51
C GLU A 106 39.15 18.27 -6.23
N ASP A 107 40.17 18.85 -6.88
CA ASP A 107 40.49 20.27 -6.72
C ASP A 107 39.50 21.13 -7.51
N ASP A 108 39.12 22.28 -6.97
CA ASP A 108 38.14 23.20 -7.58
C ASP A 108 38.54 23.63 -9.01
N GLU A 109 39.85 23.62 -9.30
CA GLU A 109 40.44 24.08 -10.58
C GLU A 109 40.66 22.93 -11.59
N SER A 110 40.16 21.73 -11.28
CA SER A 110 40.35 20.52 -12.07
C SER A 110 39.47 20.40 -13.32
N GLY A 111 38.48 21.29 -13.47
CA GLY A 111 37.59 21.34 -14.63
C GLY A 111 38.29 21.89 -15.89
N LEU A 112 37.70 21.65 -17.07
CA LEU A 112 38.16 22.34 -18.29
C LEU A 112 37.83 23.84 -18.20
N GLY A 113 38.85 24.64 -17.89
CA GLY A 113 38.80 26.11 -17.88
C GLY A 113 39.17 26.74 -19.24
N LEU A 114 38.94 28.05 -19.33
CA LEU A 114 39.23 28.90 -20.50
C LEU A 114 40.22 30.00 -20.10
#